data_AF-A0A7W0UIF0-F1
#
_entry.id   AF-A0A7W0UIF0-F1
#
_cell.length_a   1.000
_cell.length_b   1.000
_cell.length_c   1.000
_cell.angle_alpha   90.00
_cell.angle_beta   90.00
_cell.angle_gamma   90.00
#
_symmetry.space_group_name_H-M   'P 1'
#
loop_
_entity.id
_entity.type
_entity.pdbx_description
1 polymer ?
#
loop_
_entity_poly.entity_id
_entity_poly.type
_entity_poly.pdbx_seq_one_letter_code
_entity_poly.pdbx_strand_id
1 'polypeptide(L)'
;MAKKDQKLDRFDEFIPAVPWVNPWQPEGRYRADYDLLTKLLSAAVGTAQRSGIVAAAADVWAAEELRRAGFEPDEVWPRRTQPRVLPRDVRNFVEGGALTKKLRADVEERYTHARARKALPIEAHVLGSAYSKQADVVIASWAAGVEVLISTKTMLSSYQKNLRNRFEEGY
;
A
#
# COMPACT_ATOMS: atom_id res chain seq x y z
N MET A 1 25.70 -6.41 8.05
CA MET A 1 24.37 -6.30 8.69
C MET A 1 23.33 -6.42 7.59
N ALA A 2 22.50 -7.48 7.61
CA ALA A 2 21.49 -7.71 6.57
C ALA A 2 20.52 -6.51 6.49
N LYS A 3 20.17 -6.09 5.26
CA LYS A 3 19.09 -5.11 5.03
C LYS A 3 17.88 -5.58 5.83
N LYS A 4 17.35 -4.71 6.69
CA LYS A 4 16.02 -4.94 7.27
C LYS A 4 15.05 -4.67 6.13
N ASP A 5 14.83 -5.67 5.27
CA ASP A 5 13.87 -5.59 4.18
C ASP A 5 12.51 -5.28 4.78
N GLN A 6 11.86 -4.21 4.31
CA GLN A 6 10.55 -3.88 4.83
C GLN A 6 9.59 -5.02 4.46
N LYS A 7 8.58 -5.22 5.31
CA LYS A 7 7.61 -6.32 5.19
C LYS A 7 7.00 -6.42 3.77
N LEU A 8 6.83 -5.28 3.11
CA LEU A 8 6.25 -5.18 1.76
C LEU A 8 7.28 -5.42 0.64
N ASP A 9 8.56 -5.12 0.86
CA ASP A 9 9.61 -5.17 -0.18
C ASP A 9 9.77 -6.58 -0.79
N ARG A 10 9.47 -7.63 -0.01
CA ARG A 10 9.48 -9.02 -0.50
C ARG A 10 8.46 -9.32 -1.58
N PHE A 11 7.43 -8.50 -1.70
CA PHE A 11 6.38 -8.73 -2.68
C PHE A 11 6.67 -8.06 -4.02
N ASP A 12 7.62 -7.13 -4.05
CA ASP A 12 7.93 -6.32 -5.24
C ASP A 12 8.28 -7.18 -6.45
N GLU A 13 8.93 -8.34 -6.25
CA GLU A 13 9.29 -9.26 -7.34
C GLU A 13 8.08 -9.91 -8.03
N PHE A 14 6.93 -9.97 -7.36
CA PHE A 14 5.71 -10.55 -7.92
C PHE A 14 4.81 -9.51 -8.60
N ILE A 15 5.06 -8.22 -8.37
CA ILE A 15 4.23 -7.14 -8.89
C ILE A 15 4.57 -6.93 -10.38
N PRO A 16 3.59 -6.99 -11.29
CA PRO A 16 3.84 -6.74 -12.70
C PRO A 16 4.26 -5.29 -12.92
N ALA A 17 5.29 -5.06 -13.75
CA ALA A 17 5.83 -3.73 -14.03
C ALA A 17 4.75 -2.73 -14.47
N VAL A 18 3.74 -3.20 -15.21
CA VAL A 18 2.61 -2.39 -15.66
C VAL A 18 1.31 -3.02 -15.13
N PRO A 19 0.45 -2.30 -14.39
CA PRO A 19 -0.82 -2.83 -13.86
C PRO A 19 -1.90 -3.02 -14.95
N TRP A 20 -1.62 -2.79 -16.22
CA TRP A 20 -2.63 -2.45 -17.24
C TRP A 20 -3.33 -3.68 -17.81
N VAL A 21 -4.11 -4.37 -16.97
CA VAL A 21 -5.17 -5.27 -17.40
C VAL A 21 -6.46 -4.74 -16.78
N ASN A 22 -7.32 -4.14 -17.61
CA ASN A 22 -8.63 -3.66 -17.18
C ASN A 22 -9.40 -4.81 -16.49
N PRO A 23 -9.71 -4.70 -15.18
CA PRO A 23 -10.39 -5.76 -14.46
C PRO A 23 -11.86 -5.85 -14.87
N TRP A 24 -12.44 -4.79 -15.44
CA TRP A 24 -13.81 -4.77 -15.91
C TRP A 24 -13.91 -5.44 -17.28
N GLN A 25 -14.65 -6.54 -17.33
CA GLN A 25 -14.97 -7.23 -18.58
C GLN A 25 -16.01 -6.44 -19.40
N PRO A 26 -16.14 -6.67 -20.72
CA PRO A 26 -17.13 -5.99 -21.55
C PRO A 26 -18.57 -6.10 -21.03
N GLU A 27 -18.89 -7.17 -20.30
CA GLU A 27 -20.21 -7.41 -19.70
C GLU A 27 -20.41 -6.65 -18.36
N GLY A 28 -19.48 -5.78 -17.97
CA GLY A 28 -19.52 -5.02 -16.72
C GLY A 28 -19.12 -5.82 -15.47
N ARG A 29 -18.67 -7.06 -15.64
CA ARG A 29 -18.23 -7.91 -14.52
C ARG A 29 -16.79 -7.58 -14.12
N TYR A 30 -16.55 -7.38 -12.82
CA TYR A 30 -15.20 -7.28 -12.28
C TYR A 30 -14.52 -8.66 -12.24
N ARG A 31 -13.30 -8.74 -12.79
CA ARG A 31 -12.43 -9.92 -12.76
C ARG A 31 -11.15 -9.62 -11.97
N ALA A 32 -11.14 -10.14 -10.75
CA ALA A 32 -10.02 -9.98 -9.84
C ALA A 32 -8.79 -10.79 -10.30
N ASP A 33 -7.58 -10.29 -10.02
CA ASP A 33 -6.33 -11.01 -10.34
C ASP A 33 -6.01 -12.03 -9.25
N TYR A 34 -6.68 -13.18 -9.33
CA TYR A 34 -6.44 -14.28 -8.41
C TYR A 34 -5.07 -14.95 -8.61
N ASP A 35 -4.45 -14.80 -9.78
CA ASP A 35 -3.12 -15.36 -10.03
C ASP A 35 -2.07 -14.58 -9.26
N LEU A 36 -2.15 -13.23 -9.26
CA LEU A 36 -1.32 -12.39 -8.41
C LEU A 36 -1.58 -12.66 -6.94
N LEU A 37 -2.85 -12.75 -6.50
CA LEU A 37 -3.17 -13.08 -5.11
C LEU A 37 -2.51 -14.40 -4.68
N THR A 38 -2.59 -15.42 -5.53
CA THR A 38 -2.01 -16.74 -5.27
C THR A 38 -0.50 -16.68 -5.14
N LYS A 39 0.20 -15.92 -6.00
CA LYS A 39 1.65 -15.71 -5.92
C LYS A 39 2.05 -15.01 -4.62
N LEU A 40 1.36 -13.92 -4.28
CA LEU A 40 1.62 -13.13 -3.07
C LEU A 40 1.38 -13.96 -1.80
N LEU A 41 0.28 -14.72 -1.75
CA LEU A 41 -0.02 -15.62 -0.63
C LEU A 41 1.00 -16.77 -0.54
N SER A 42 1.44 -17.31 -1.67
CA SER A 42 2.46 -18.37 -1.71
C SER A 42 3.79 -17.90 -1.14
N ALA A 43 4.20 -16.66 -1.41
CA ALA A 43 5.37 -16.03 -0.78
C ALA A 43 5.19 -15.83 0.74
N ALA A 44 3.95 -15.85 1.23
CA ALA A 44 3.63 -15.78 2.65
C ALA A 44 3.54 -17.15 3.35
N VAL A 45 3.51 -18.27 2.61
CA VAL A 45 3.44 -19.64 3.16
C VAL A 45 4.73 -20.00 3.91
N GLY A 46 4.61 -20.79 4.99
CA GLY A 46 5.75 -21.28 5.78
C GLY A 46 6.32 -20.26 6.77
N THR A 47 5.81 -19.04 6.77
CA THR A 47 6.17 -18.02 7.75
C THR A 47 5.39 -18.21 9.05
N ALA A 48 5.99 -17.84 10.19
CA ALA A 48 5.31 -17.94 11.47
C ALA A 48 4.00 -17.10 11.47
N GLN A 49 2.90 -17.67 11.96
CA GLN A 49 1.56 -17.04 11.96
C GLN A 49 1.54 -15.63 12.60
N ARG A 50 2.49 -15.31 13.49
CA ARG A 50 2.59 -14.01 14.17
C ARG A 50 3.26 -12.90 13.34
N SER A 51 3.76 -13.21 12.14
CA SER A 51 4.52 -12.24 11.32
C SER A 51 3.65 -11.23 10.57
N GLY A 52 2.34 -11.45 10.49
CA GLY A 52 1.39 -10.58 9.78
C GLY A 52 1.61 -10.51 8.27
N ILE A 53 2.50 -11.33 7.71
CA ILE A 53 2.89 -11.31 6.30
C ILE A 53 1.75 -11.73 5.36
N VAL A 54 0.86 -12.62 5.80
CA VAL A 54 -0.34 -13.00 5.05
C VAL A 54 -1.28 -11.80 4.87
N ALA A 55 -1.43 -10.96 5.91
CA ALA A 55 -2.20 -9.72 5.80
C ALA A 55 -1.54 -8.78 4.79
N ALA A 56 -0.21 -8.61 4.88
CA ALA A 56 0.53 -7.76 3.94
C ALA A 56 0.43 -8.24 2.48
N ALA A 57 0.39 -9.55 2.23
CA ALA A 57 0.15 -10.08 0.89
C ALA A 57 -1.24 -9.66 0.36
N ALA A 58 -2.27 -9.69 1.21
CA ALA A 58 -3.60 -9.21 0.86
C ALA A 58 -3.65 -7.69 0.67
N ASP A 59 -2.90 -6.93 1.47
CA ASP A 59 -2.79 -5.46 1.34
C ASP A 59 -2.17 -5.07 0.00
N VAL A 60 -1.05 -5.70 -0.38
CA VAL A 60 -0.39 -5.48 -1.67
C VAL A 60 -1.34 -5.84 -2.81
N TRP A 61 -2.02 -6.98 -2.73
CA TRP A 61 -2.99 -7.38 -3.74
C TRP A 61 -4.13 -6.36 -3.88
N ALA A 62 -4.73 -5.93 -2.78
CA ALA A 62 -5.83 -4.96 -2.81
C ALA A 62 -5.38 -3.60 -3.39
N ALA A 63 -4.16 -3.15 -3.06
CA ALA A 63 -3.58 -1.95 -3.66
C ALA A 63 -3.39 -2.09 -5.18
N GLU A 64 -2.96 -3.27 -5.64
CA GLU A 64 -2.83 -3.56 -7.07
C GLU A 64 -4.18 -3.65 -7.80
N GLU A 65 -5.20 -4.22 -7.16
CA GLU A 65 -6.56 -4.26 -7.72
C GLU A 65 -7.15 -2.85 -7.93
N LEU A 66 -6.87 -1.91 -7.01
CA LEU A 66 -7.24 -0.51 -7.17
C LEU A 66 -6.49 0.13 -8.35
N ARG A 67 -5.17 -0.09 -8.48
CA ARG A 67 -4.41 0.39 -9.64
C ARG A 67 -4.93 -0.18 -10.95
N ARG A 68 -5.27 -1.48 -10.98
CA ARG A 68 -5.90 -2.13 -12.14
C ARG A 68 -7.24 -1.50 -12.48
N ALA A 69 -8.02 -1.09 -11.48
CA ALA A 69 -9.29 -0.41 -11.65
C ALA A 69 -9.19 1.03 -12.19
N GLY A 70 -7.97 1.57 -12.37
CA GLY A 70 -7.73 2.86 -13.00
C GLY A 70 -7.33 3.98 -12.06
N PHE A 71 -7.13 3.71 -10.77
CA PHE A 71 -6.55 4.69 -9.84
C PHE A 71 -5.06 4.92 -10.15
N GLU A 72 -4.60 6.16 -9.98
CA GLU A 72 -3.22 6.53 -10.29
C GLU A 72 -2.23 5.75 -9.39
N PRO A 73 -1.04 5.35 -9.89
CA PRO A 73 -0.14 4.46 -9.15
C PRO A 73 0.24 4.94 -7.75
N ASP A 74 0.37 6.25 -7.56
CA ASP A 74 0.79 6.88 -6.29
C ASP A 74 -0.38 7.44 -5.46
N GLU A 75 -1.59 7.40 -6.00
CA GLU A 75 -2.83 7.74 -5.29
C GLU A 75 -3.27 6.61 -4.35
N VAL A 76 -2.88 5.37 -4.70
CA VAL A 76 -3.07 4.20 -3.85
C VAL A 76 -1.82 3.98 -2.99
N TRP A 77 -1.99 3.89 -1.67
CA TRP A 77 -0.94 3.47 -0.73
C TRP A 77 -1.24 2.07 -0.19
N PRO A 78 -0.23 1.20 0.03
CA PRO A 78 1.19 1.46 -0.17
C PRO A 78 1.57 1.52 -1.66
N ARG A 79 2.50 2.42 -1.99
CA ARG A 79 3.12 2.57 -3.33
C ARG A 79 3.98 1.36 -3.68
N ARG A 80 4.15 1.11 -4.98
CA ARG A 80 5.05 0.08 -5.51
C ARG A 80 6.52 0.40 -5.28
N THR A 81 6.86 1.67 -5.15
CA THR A 81 8.22 2.16 -4.92
C THR A 81 8.30 2.94 -3.62
N GLN A 82 9.51 3.13 -3.12
CA GLN A 82 9.72 3.99 -1.95
C GLN A 82 9.54 5.47 -2.32
N PRO A 83 9.08 6.30 -1.37
CA PRO A 83 8.46 5.89 -0.11
C PRO A 83 7.10 5.21 -0.31
N ARG A 84 6.77 4.21 0.52
CA ARG A 84 5.49 3.48 0.43
C ARG A 84 4.27 4.36 0.65
N VAL A 85 4.43 5.49 1.33
CA VAL A 85 3.41 6.54 1.44
C VAL A 85 4.00 7.83 0.89
N LEU A 86 3.35 8.40 -0.13
CA LEU A 86 3.70 9.71 -0.68
C LEU A 86 2.41 10.40 -1.16
N PRO A 87 2.04 11.56 -0.60
CA PRO A 87 0.93 12.35 -1.13
C PRO A 87 1.12 12.62 -2.62
N ARG A 88 0.05 12.39 -3.41
CA ARG A 88 0.01 12.63 -4.85
C ARG A 88 0.49 14.04 -5.20
N ASP A 89 0.08 15.03 -4.40
CA ASP A 89 0.46 16.43 -4.57
C ASP A 89 1.98 16.65 -4.43
N VAL A 90 2.62 16.00 -3.46
CA VAL A 90 4.08 16.06 -3.28
C VAL A 90 4.78 15.39 -4.45
N ARG A 91 4.28 14.24 -4.89
CA ARG A 91 4.81 13.55 -6.06
C ARG A 91 4.67 14.42 -7.32
N ASN A 92 3.52 15.04 -7.53
CA ASN A 92 3.27 15.93 -8.66
C ASN A 92 4.19 17.16 -8.62
N PHE A 93 4.45 17.71 -7.44
CA PHE A 93 5.44 18.78 -7.28
C PHE A 93 6.85 18.33 -7.68
N VAL A 94 7.26 17.12 -7.28
CA VAL A 94 8.60 16.59 -7.57
C VAL A 94 8.76 16.18 -9.04
N GLU A 95 7.78 15.47 -9.59
CA GLU A 95 7.86 14.82 -10.91
C GLU A 95 7.22 15.64 -12.04
N GLY A 96 6.23 16.49 -11.72
CA GLY A 96 5.41 17.26 -12.67
C GLY A 96 6.10 18.48 -13.27
N GLY A 97 7.42 18.58 -13.17
CA GLY A 97 8.22 19.61 -13.85
C GLY A 97 8.42 20.92 -13.08
N ALA A 98 7.92 21.03 -11.84
CA ALA A 98 8.19 22.20 -10.99
C ALA A 98 9.66 22.25 -10.53
N LEU A 99 10.36 21.11 -10.51
CA LEU A 99 11.78 21.02 -10.17
C LEU A 99 12.66 20.91 -11.42
N THR A 100 13.89 21.44 -11.33
CA THR A 100 14.91 21.16 -12.34
C THR A 100 15.26 19.67 -12.37
N LYS A 101 15.70 19.15 -13.53
CA LYS A 101 16.11 17.73 -13.68
C LYS A 101 17.11 17.29 -12.60
N LYS A 102 18.08 18.16 -12.28
CA LYS A 102 19.10 17.89 -11.26
C LYS A 102 18.50 17.78 -9.86
N LEU A 103 17.63 18.71 -9.48
CA LEU A 103 17.01 18.72 -8.16
C LEU A 103 16.03 17.56 -8.00
N ARG A 104 15.26 17.23 -9.04
CA ARG A 104 14.40 16.04 -9.04
C ARG A 104 15.19 14.76 -8.79
N ALA A 105 16.27 14.55 -9.55
CA ALA A 105 17.10 13.36 -9.38
C ALA A 105 17.70 13.26 -7.96
N ASP A 106 18.13 14.39 -7.40
CA ASP A 106 18.65 14.47 -6.03
C ASP A 106 17.56 14.16 -4.98
N VAL A 107 16.31 14.55 -5.20
CA VAL A 107 15.17 14.18 -4.32
C VAL A 107 14.83 12.69 -4.45
N GLU A 108 14.74 12.17 -5.67
CA GLU A 108 14.42 10.77 -5.94
C GLU A 108 15.49 9.82 -5.38
N GLU A 109 16.77 10.16 -5.52
CA GLU A 109 17.88 9.42 -4.92
C GLU A 109 17.72 9.34 -3.40
N ARG A 110 17.31 10.45 -2.77
CA ARG A 110 17.08 10.50 -1.33
C ARG A 110 15.92 9.60 -0.89
N TYR A 111 14.91 9.32 -1.71
CA TYR A 111 13.83 8.40 -1.31
C TYR A 111 14.34 7.01 -0.90
N THR A 112 15.41 6.55 -1.54
CA THR A 112 15.98 5.24 -1.29
C THR A 112 17.10 5.27 -0.24
N HIS A 113 17.61 6.45 0.07
CA HIS A 113 18.75 6.66 0.97
C HIS A 113 18.43 6.22 2.40
N ALA A 114 19.30 5.43 3.01
CA ALA A 114 19.04 4.78 4.30
C ALA A 114 18.69 5.75 5.43
N ARG A 115 19.26 6.96 5.41
CA ARG A 115 18.94 8.02 6.39
C ARG A 115 17.56 8.63 6.17
N ALA A 116 17.10 8.75 4.93
CA ALA A 116 15.79 9.28 4.59
C ALA A 116 14.67 8.28 4.93
N ARG A 117 14.93 6.97 4.89
CA ARG A 117 13.96 5.93 5.29
C ARG A 117 13.35 6.14 6.68
N LYS A 118 14.05 6.84 7.60
CA LYS A 118 13.50 7.19 8.92
C LYS A 118 12.49 8.36 8.88
N ALA A 119 12.63 9.24 7.89
CA ALA A 119 11.78 10.40 7.71
C ALA A 119 10.61 10.13 6.75
N LEU A 120 10.72 9.08 5.93
CA LEU A 120 9.71 8.72 4.96
C LEU A 120 8.66 7.79 5.56
N PRO A 121 7.37 8.13 5.46
CA PRO A 121 6.30 7.31 6.01
C PRO A 121 6.20 5.98 5.26
N ILE A 122 6.10 4.91 6.03
CA ILE A 122 5.93 3.53 5.53
C ILE A 122 4.49 3.07 5.72
N GLU A 123 3.79 3.66 6.69
CA GLU A 123 2.43 3.32 7.09
C GLU A 123 1.54 4.56 6.94
N ALA A 124 0.32 4.34 6.47
CA ALA A 124 -0.68 5.38 6.38
C ALA A 124 -1.46 5.45 7.70
N HIS A 125 -1.44 6.61 8.34
CA HIS A 125 -2.19 6.88 9.56
C HIS A 125 -3.27 7.92 9.27
N VAL A 126 -4.50 7.60 9.64
CA VAL A 126 -5.66 8.49 9.50
C VAL A 126 -6.13 8.90 10.88
N LEU A 127 -6.26 10.21 11.10
CA LEU A 127 -6.76 10.75 12.34
C LEU A 127 -8.29 10.61 12.39
N GLY A 128 -8.78 9.76 13.28
CA GLY A 128 -10.20 9.70 13.65
C GLY A 128 -10.54 10.69 14.76
N SER A 129 -11.82 10.74 15.16
CA SER A 129 -12.26 11.68 16.21
C SER A 129 -11.64 11.43 17.58
N ALA A 130 -11.31 10.17 17.90
CA ALA A 130 -10.80 9.78 19.21
C ALA A 130 -9.39 9.19 19.17
N TYR A 131 -8.95 8.68 18.02
CA TYR A 131 -7.66 8.00 17.89
C TYR A 131 -7.13 8.07 16.45
N SER A 132 -5.80 7.93 16.30
CA SER A 132 -5.16 7.70 15.01
C SER A 132 -5.24 6.22 14.67
N LYS A 133 -5.70 5.89 13.46
CA LYS A 133 -5.80 4.52 12.97
C LYS A 133 -4.80 4.30 11.84
N GLN A 134 -4.00 3.25 11.94
CA GLN A 134 -3.24 2.76 10.81
C GLN A 134 -4.20 2.07 9.84
N ALA A 135 -4.16 2.47 8.57
CA ALA A 135 -4.88 1.83 7.49
C ALA A 135 -3.90 1.06 6.59
N ASP A 136 -4.35 -0.10 6.11
CA ASP A 136 -3.49 -1.03 5.39
C ASP A 136 -3.39 -0.65 3.91
N VAL A 137 -4.52 -0.25 3.30
CA VAL A 137 -4.57 0.36 1.96
C VAL A 137 -5.42 1.63 2.00
N VAL A 138 -4.92 2.70 1.40
CA VAL A 138 -5.54 4.03 1.44
C VAL A 138 -5.54 4.67 0.06
N ILE A 139 -6.65 5.34 -0.27
CA ILE A 139 -6.71 6.35 -1.33
C ILE A 139 -6.96 7.69 -0.67
N ALA A 140 -6.06 8.65 -0.87
CA ALA A 140 -6.19 9.99 -0.32
C ALA A 140 -5.42 11.04 -1.13
N SER A 141 -5.92 12.27 -1.09
CA SER A 141 -5.26 13.47 -1.65
C SER A 141 -5.44 14.65 -0.70
N TRP A 142 -4.62 15.70 -0.84
CA TRP A 142 -4.86 16.92 -0.04
C TRP A 142 -6.14 17.65 -0.45
N ALA A 143 -6.56 17.53 -1.71
CA ALA A 143 -7.75 18.19 -2.21
C ALA A 143 -9.06 17.53 -1.74
N ALA A 144 -9.11 16.20 -1.71
CA ALA A 144 -10.32 15.43 -1.36
C ALA A 144 -10.30 14.86 0.06
N GLY A 145 -9.14 14.85 0.73
CA GLY A 145 -8.95 14.12 1.97
C GLY A 145 -8.84 12.61 1.72
N VAL A 146 -9.31 11.82 2.69
CA VAL A 146 -9.36 10.36 2.58
C VAL A 146 -10.61 9.94 1.82
N GLU A 147 -10.43 9.16 0.76
CA GLU A 147 -11.52 8.71 -0.13
C GLU A 147 -11.86 7.24 0.12
N VAL A 148 -10.84 6.39 0.31
CA VAL A 148 -11.00 4.96 0.57
C VAL A 148 -10.04 4.50 1.66
N LEU A 149 -10.56 3.72 2.61
CA LEU A 149 -9.77 2.99 3.60
C LEU A 149 -10.12 1.51 3.55
N ILE A 150 -9.10 0.68 3.36
CA ILE A 150 -9.20 -0.77 3.50
C ILE A 150 -8.32 -1.15 4.67
N SER A 151 -8.91 -1.82 5.66
CA SER A 151 -8.17 -2.47 6.72
C SER A 151 -8.33 -3.98 6.58
N THR A 152 -7.22 -4.69 6.46
CA THR A 152 -7.20 -6.14 6.40
C THR A 152 -6.82 -6.72 7.75
N LYS A 153 -7.49 -7.79 8.14
CA LYS A 153 -7.22 -8.47 9.41
C LYS A 153 -7.32 -9.96 9.21
N THR A 154 -6.18 -10.65 9.21
CA THR A 154 -6.17 -12.11 9.11
C THR A 154 -6.66 -12.72 10.42
N MET A 155 -7.70 -13.54 10.35
CA MET A 155 -8.27 -14.21 11.53
C MET A 155 -7.53 -15.49 11.94
N LEU A 156 -6.35 -15.76 11.36
CA LEU A 156 -5.59 -17.01 11.55
C LEU A 156 -5.23 -17.33 13.02
N SER A 157 -5.01 -16.31 13.86
CA SER A 157 -4.66 -16.49 15.29
C SER A 157 -5.55 -15.70 16.27
N SER A 158 -6.52 -14.94 15.74
CA SER A 158 -7.26 -13.90 16.48
C SER A 158 -8.77 -13.95 16.27
N TYR A 159 -9.29 -15.05 15.71
CA TYR A 159 -10.74 -15.29 15.62
C TYR A 159 -11.39 -15.04 17.00
N GLN A 160 -12.41 -14.18 17.03
CA GLN A 160 -13.16 -13.72 18.22
C GLN A 160 -12.42 -12.87 19.27
N LYS A 161 -11.08 -12.74 19.25
CA LYS A 161 -10.36 -11.92 20.25
C LYS A 161 -10.58 -10.41 20.13
N ASN A 162 -11.02 -9.94 18.96
CA ASN A 162 -11.26 -8.51 18.68
C ASN A 162 -12.74 -8.13 18.63
N LEU A 163 -13.66 -8.99 19.09
CA LEU A 163 -15.09 -8.72 18.96
C LEU A 163 -15.53 -7.45 19.71
N ARG A 164 -14.90 -7.14 20.86
CA ARG A 164 -15.16 -5.91 21.63
C ARG A 164 -14.57 -4.66 20.96
N ASN A 165 -13.36 -4.74 20.40
CA ASN A 165 -12.71 -3.59 19.77
C ASN A 165 -13.35 -3.20 18.42
N ARG A 166 -14.14 -4.08 17.80
CA ARG A 166 -14.85 -3.79 16.55
C ARG A 166 -15.88 -2.67 16.67
N PHE A 167 -16.45 -2.46 17.86
CA PHE A 167 -17.37 -1.34 18.10
C PHE A 167 -16.61 0.00 18.06
N GLU A 168 -15.37 0.04 18.54
CA GLU A 168 -14.52 1.23 18.51
C GLU A 168 -14.00 1.51 17.09
N GLU A 169 -13.72 0.47 16.29
CA GLU A 169 -13.19 0.56 14.92
C GLU A 169 -14.13 1.24 13.90
N GLY A 170 -15.39 1.52 14.25
CA GLY A 170 -16.43 2.13 13.40
C GLY A 170 -16.68 3.63 13.61
N TYR A 171 -15.96 4.29 14.53
CA TYR A 171 -16.03 5.73 14.80
C TYR A 171 -14.78 6.48 14.33
#